data_AF-A0A8C0W155-F1
#
_entry.id   AF-A0A8C0W155-F1
#
_cell.length_a   1.000
_cell.length_b   1.000
_cell.length_c   1.000
_cell.angle_alpha   90.00
_cell.angle_beta   90.00
_cell.angle_gamma   90.00
#
_symmetry.space_group_name_H-M   'P 1'
#
loop_
_entity.id
_entity.type
_entity.pdbx_description
1 polymer ?
#
loop_
_entity_poly.entity_id
_entity_poly.type
_entity_poly.pdbx_seq_one_letter_code
_entity_poly.pdbx_strand_id
1 'polypeptide(L)'
;MFGDCGHGTVMLLAALWMVLNERRLLSQKSSNEIWNTFFNGRYLILLMGIFSIYTGLIYNDCFSKSFNIFGSSWSVRPMFRNGTWSDHVLEANPYLQLNPATPGVYSGNPYPFGIDPIWNLASNKLTFLNSYKMKMSVILGIVQMVFGVILSLFNHIYFRKTVNIILQFIPEMIFILCLFGYLVFMVIFKWCQYDVHMSQHVPSILIHFINMFLFNYADPSNVPLYKHQVCSC
;
A
#
# COMPACT_ATOMS: atom_id res chain seq x y z
N MET A 1 -2.15 -8.51 -4.05
CA MET A 1 -2.87 -8.69 -5.34
C MET A 1 -4.30 -9.16 -5.12
N PHE A 2 -4.55 -10.09 -4.19
CA PHE A 2 -5.90 -10.55 -3.83
C PHE A 2 -6.27 -10.10 -2.41
N GLY A 3 -6.85 -8.90 -2.28
CA GLY A 3 -7.15 -8.27 -1.00
C GLY A 3 -8.63 -7.91 -0.86
N ASP A 4 -9.48 -8.93 -0.70
CA ASP A 4 -10.91 -8.79 -0.42
C ASP A 4 -11.25 -9.71 0.76
N CYS A 5 -11.81 -9.13 1.82
CA CYS A 5 -12.15 -9.86 3.03
C CYS A 5 -13.24 -10.91 2.78
N GLY A 6 -14.22 -10.60 1.93
CA GLY A 6 -15.35 -11.47 1.64
C GLY A 6 -14.92 -12.71 0.87
N HIS A 7 -14.28 -12.51 -0.28
CA HIS A 7 -13.77 -13.62 -1.09
C HIS A 7 -12.67 -14.40 -0.36
N GLY A 8 -11.81 -13.73 0.41
CA GLY A 8 -10.81 -14.38 1.26
C GLY A 8 -11.43 -15.31 2.31
N THR A 9 -12.58 -14.93 2.88
CA THR A 9 -13.34 -15.77 3.83
C THR A 9 -13.88 -17.03 3.15
N VAL A 10 -14.42 -16.92 1.94
CA VAL A 10 -14.89 -18.08 1.16
C VAL A 10 -13.73 -19.03 0.85
N MET A 11 -12.59 -18.49 0.42
CA MET A 11 -11.38 -19.30 0.17
C MET A 11 -10.87 -19.99 1.44
N LEU A 12 -10.87 -19.30 2.58
CA LEU A 12 -10.47 -19.86 3.86
C LEU A 12 -11.40 -21.00 4.27
N LEU A 13 -12.72 -20.83 4.18
CA LEU A 13 -13.69 -21.85 4.53
C LEU A 13 -13.53 -23.10 3.66
N ALA A 14 -13.36 -22.93 2.35
CA ALA A 14 -13.11 -24.04 1.42
C ALA A 14 -11.80 -24.77 1.75
N ALA A 15 -10.72 -24.04 2.04
CA ALA A 15 -9.43 -24.63 2.39
C ALA A 15 -9.49 -25.36 3.75
N LEU A 16 -10.14 -24.76 4.75
CA LEU A 16 -10.31 -25.33 6.07
C LEU A 16 -11.13 -26.62 6.01
N TRP A 17 -12.18 -26.67 5.19
CA TRP A 17 -12.94 -27.90 4.94
C TRP A 17 -12.07 -29.02 4.34
N MET A 18 -11.17 -28.70 3.39
CA MET A 18 -10.22 -29.67 2.83
C MET A 18 -9.20 -30.18 3.84
N VAL A 19 -8.72 -29.32 4.75
CA VAL A 19 -7.76 -29.69 5.80
C VAL A 19 -8.43 -30.55 6.87
N LEU A 20 -9.64 -30.20 7.35
CA LEU A 20 -10.35 -30.98 8.36
C LEU A 20 -10.72 -32.39 7.87
N ASN A 21 -11.12 -32.51 6.60
CA ASN A 21 -11.53 -33.78 6.02
C ASN A 21 -10.40 -34.51 5.29
N GLU A 22 -9.12 -34.16 5.53
CA GLU A 22 -8.02 -34.67 4.72
C GLU A 22 -7.93 -36.19 4.70
N ARG A 23 -8.18 -36.87 5.83
CA ARG A 23 -8.12 -38.34 5.90
C ARG A 23 -9.18 -39.02 5.01
N ARG A 24 -10.38 -38.45 4.98
CA ARG A 24 -11.50 -38.96 4.16
C ARG A 24 -11.23 -38.71 2.68
N LEU A 25 -10.80 -37.50 2.33
CA LEU A 25 -10.54 -37.11 0.94
C LEU A 25 -9.33 -37.83 0.35
N LEU A 26 -8.31 -38.12 1.16
CA LEU A 26 -7.13 -38.86 0.73
C LEU A 26 -7.43 -40.35 0.48
N SER A 27 -8.42 -40.91 1.19
CA SER A 27 -8.91 -42.27 0.95
C SER A 27 -9.72 -42.41 -0.34
N GLN A 28 -10.33 -41.31 -0.81
CA GLN A 28 -11.09 -41.25 -2.06
C GLN A 28 -10.16 -40.84 -3.20
N LYS A 29 -9.57 -41.83 -3.88
CA LYS A 29 -8.74 -41.57 -5.06
C LYS A 29 -9.58 -40.90 -6.15
N SER A 30 -9.21 -39.68 -6.51
CA SER A 30 -9.82 -38.94 -7.63
C SER A 30 -8.90 -38.99 -8.85
N SER A 31 -9.49 -39.18 -10.04
CA SER A 31 -8.79 -39.09 -11.33
C SER A 31 -8.71 -37.65 -11.87
N ASN A 32 -9.35 -36.69 -11.21
CA ASN A 32 -9.40 -35.30 -11.69
C ASN A 32 -8.14 -34.52 -11.29
N GLU A 33 -7.35 -34.13 -12.29
CA GLU A 33 -6.09 -33.41 -12.09
C GLU A 33 -6.26 -32.06 -11.36
N ILE A 34 -7.34 -31.33 -11.67
CA ILE A 34 -7.68 -30.07 -11.01
C ILE A 34 -7.84 -30.30 -9.50
N TRP A 35 -8.65 -31.28 -9.12
CA TRP A 35 -8.89 -31.61 -7.71
C TRP A 35 -7.59 -32.01 -7.00
N ASN A 36 -6.79 -32.88 -7.62
CA ASN A 36 -5.54 -33.35 -7.04
C ASN A 36 -4.55 -32.19 -6.82
N THR A 37 -4.49 -31.23 -7.74
CA THR A 37 -3.64 -30.03 -7.62
C THR A 37 -4.08 -29.15 -6.44
N PHE A 38 -5.37 -28.85 -6.32
CA PHE A 38 -5.91 -28.05 -5.21
C PHE A 38 -5.74 -28.74 -3.85
N PHE A 39 -6.00 -30.05 -3.78
CA PHE A 39 -5.90 -30.82 -2.54
C PHE A 39 -4.45 -30.95 -2.04
N ASN A 40 -3.49 -31.13 -2.95
CA ASN A 40 -2.06 -31.09 -2.62
C ASN A 40 -1.63 -29.70 -2.11
N GLY A 41 -2.21 -28.63 -2.65
CA GLY A 41 -1.97 -27.24 -2.25
C GLY A 41 -2.79 -26.74 -1.05
N ARG A 42 -3.55 -27.59 -0.34
CA ARG A 42 -4.53 -27.16 0.69
C ARG A 42 -3.98 -26.20 1.75
N TYR A 43 -2.76 -26.42 2.22
CA TYR A 43 -2.11 -25.55 3.22
C TYR A 43 -1.70 -24.19 2.65
N LEU A 44 -1.30 -24.14 1.37
CA LEU A 44 -1.01 -22.88 0.68
C LEU A 44 -2.29 -22.06 0.51
N ILE A 45 -3.39 -22.69 0.09
CA ILE A 45 -4.69 -22.02 -0.08
C ILE A 45 -5.21 -21.50 1.27
N LEU A 46 -5.04 -22.28 2.34
CA LEU A 46 -5.40 -21.87 3.70
C LEU A 46 -4.64 -20.59 4.11
N LEU A 47 -3.32 -20.57 3.91
CA LEU A 47 -2.49 -19.41 4.21
C LEU A 47 -2.84 -18.20 3.33
N MET A 48 -3.10 -18.42 2.04
CA MET A 48 -3.58 -17.39 1.11
C MET A 48 -4.91 -16.79 1.56
N GLY A 49 -5.86 -17.60 2.03
CA GLY A 49 -7.14 -17.14 2.56
C GLY A 49 -6.98 -16.24 3.79
N ILE A 50 -6.16 -16.65 4.77
CA ILE A 50 -5.90 -15.87 5.99
C ILE A 50 -5.27 -14.51 5.64
N PHE A 51 -4.22 -14.49 4.81
CA PHE A 51 -3.58 -13.24 4.42
C PHE A 51 -4.46 -12.37 3.51
N SER A 52 -5.35 -12.98 2.71
CA SER A 52 -6.33 -12.23 1.93
C SER A 52 -7.34 -11.52 2.82
N ILE A 53 -7.83 -12.18 3.89
CA ILE A 53 -8.71 -11.54 4.88
C ILE A 53 -7.99 -10.38 5.55
N TYR A 54 -6.75 -10.59 6.03
CA TYR A 54 -5.95 -9.52 6.65
C TYR A 54 -5.77 -8.32 5.71
N THR A 55 -5.36 -8.55 4.47
CA THR A 55 -5.15 -7.47 3.50
C THR A 55 -6.46 -6.82 3.03
N GLY A 56 -7.55 -7.59 2.93
CA GLY A 56 -8.89 -7.06 2.65
C GLY A 56 -9.41 -6.16 3.76
N LEU A 57 -9.12 -6.49 5.02
CA LEU A 57 -9.41 -5.61 6.16
C LEU A 57 -8.54 -4.34 6.16
N ILE A 58 -7.26 -4.43 5.78
CA ILE A 58 -6.40 -3.25 5.62
C ILE A 58 -6.93 -2.32 4.51
N TYR A 59 -7.40 -2.87 3.39
CA TYR A 59 -8.06 -2.07 2.35
C TYR A 59 -9.50 -1.66 2.70
N ASN A 60 -10.05 -2.22 3.79
CA ASN A 60 -11.44 -2.06 4.20
C ASN A 60 -12.41 -2.37 3.06
N ASP A 61 -12.18 -3.49 2.37
CA ASP A 61 -12.98 -3.96 1.24
C ASP A 61 -13.48 -5.39 1.50
N CYS A 62 -14.80 -5.54 1.54
CA CYS A 62 -15.52 -6.80 1.65
C CYS A 62 -16.65 -6.81 0.63
N PHE A 63 -16.50 -7.59 -0.44
CA PHE A 63 -17.46 -7.61 -1.56
C PHE A 63 -17.76 -6.21 -2.10
N SER A 64 -16.74 -5.34 -2.25
CA SER A 64 -16.88 -3.94 -2.70
C SER A 64 -17.58 -3.01 -1.69
N LYS A 65 -17.81 -3.45 -0.45
CA LYS A 65 -18.37 -2.65 0.65
C LYS A 65 -17.32 -2.45 1.74
N SER A 66 -17.40 -1.31 2.42
CA SER A 66 -16.49 -0.94 3.50
C SER A 66 -17.19 -1.10 4.85
N PHE A 67 -16.41 -1.47 5.87
CA PHE A 67 -16.87 -1.57 7.24
C PHE A 67 -16.55 -0.28 8.00
N ASN A 68 -17.52 0.20 8.78
CA ASN A 68 -17.32 1.32 9.69
C ASN A 68 -17.22 0.80 11.12
N ILE A 69 -16.02 0.35 11.51
CA ILE A 69 -15.76 -0.29 12.81
C ILE A 69 -15.46 0.77 13.88
N PHE A 70 -14.65 1.78 13.55
CA PHE A 70 -14.14 2.78 14.51
C PHE A 70 -14.78 4.17 14.37
N GLY A 71 -15.69 4.36 13.41
CA GLY A 71 -16.17 5.69 13.02
C GLY A 71 -15.24 6.34 11.99
N SER A 72 -15.81 7.00 10.97
CA SER A 72 -15.01 7.72 9.98
C SER A 72 -14.31 8.92 10.63
N SER A 73 -13.06 9.16 10.27
CA SER A 73 -12.30 10.35 10.67
C SER A 73 -12.74 11.60 9.90
N TRP A 74 -13.61 11.45 8.91
CA TRP A 74 -14.16 12.52 8.10
C TRP A 74 -15.60 12.85 8.50
N SER A 75 -15.88 14.14 8.61
CA SER A 75 -17.20 14.65 8.97
C SER A 75 -17.67 15.70 7.97
N VAL A 76 -18.89 15.53 7.47
CA VAL A 76 -19.52 16.48 6.55
C VAL A 76 -20.14 17.66 7.31
N ARG A 77 -20.49 17.49 8.59
CA ARG A 77 -21.23 18.47 9.40
C ARG A 77 -20.58 19.87 9.43
N PRO A 78 -19.24 20.01 9.52
CA PRO A 78 -18.61 21.32 9.55
C PRO A 78 -18.68 22.06 8.21
N MET A 79 -18.90 21.37 7.08
CA MET A 79 -19.12 22.03 5.78
C MET A 79 -20.43 22.83 5.75
N PHE A 80 -21.45 22.40 6.50
CA PHE A 80 -22.73 23.12 6.63
C PHE A 80 -22.71 24.22 7.70
N ARG A 81 -21.86 24.08 8.73
CA ARG A 81 -21.78 25.06 9.84
C ARG A 81 -20.78 26.18 9.58
N ASN A 82 -19.60 25.81 9.11
CA ASN A 82 -18.44 26.71 8.95
C ASN A 82 -17.95 26.76 7.49
N GLY A 83 -18.47 25.89 6.62
CA GLY A 83 -18.10 25.81 5.21
C GLY A 83 -19.04 26.60 4.30
N THR A 84 -18.84 26.42 2.99
CA THR A 84 -19.55 27.15 1.93
C THR A 84 -20.85 26.48 1.50
N TRP A 85 -21.27 25.39 2.13
CA TRP A 85 -22.42 24.61 1.67
C TRP A 85 -23.71 25.18 2.25
N SER A 86 -24.59 25.64 1.35
CA SER A 86 -25.97 26.00 1.63
C SER A 86 -26.93 25.05 0.91
N ASP A 87 -28.21 25.04 1.30
CA ASP A 87 -29.22 24.16 0.70
C ASP A 87 -29.33 24.35 -0.82
N HIS A 88 -29.18 25.59 -1.31
CA HIS A 88 -29.12 25.88 -2.74
C HIS A 88 -27.92 25.25 -3.46
N VAL A 89 -26.76 25.17 -2.81
CA VAL A 89 -25.56 24.55 -3.39
C VAL A 89 -25.73 23.02 -3.49
N LEU A 90 -26.44 22.42 -2.53
CA LEU A 90 -26.76 21.00 -2.50
C LEU A 90 -27.72 20.61 -3.63
N GLU A 91 -28.74 21.44 -3.90
CA GLU A 91 -29.67 21.22 -5.00
C GLU A 91 -29.03 21.46 -6.37
N ALA A 92 -28.13 22.45 -6.47
CA ALA A 92 -27.50 22.82 -7.73
C ALA A 92 -26.36 21.87 -8.18
N ASN A 93 -25.68 21.18 -7.25
CA ASN A 93 -24.49 20.40 -7.55
C ASN A 93 -24.62 18.92 -7.15
N PRO A 94 -24.51 17.97 -8.10
CA PRO A 94 -24.58 16.54 -7.79
C PRO A 94 -23.33 15.99 -7.10
N TYR A 95 -22.19 16.69 -7.22
CA TYR A 95 -20.93 16.31 -6.59
C TYR A 95 -20.38 17.47 -5.76
N LEU A 96 -20.02 17.17 -4.52
CA LEU A 96 -19.46 18.14 -3.58
C LEU A 96 -18.07 17.70 -3.15
N GLN A 97 -17.17 18.67 -2.99
CA GLN A 97 -15.80 18.44 -2.52
C GLN A 97 -15.68 18.86 -1.07
N LEU A 98 -15.14 17.98 -0.23
CA LEU A 98 -14.83 18.29 1.16
C LEU A 98 -13.46 18.96 1.20
N ASN A 99 -13.37 20.15 1.81
CA ASN A 99 -12.10 20.82 2.00
C ASN A 99 -11.45 20.37 3.32
N PRO A 100 -10.35 19.58 3.28
CA PRO A 100 -9.71 19.10 4.50
C PRO A 100 -9.06 20.20 5.35
N ALA A 101 -8.84 21.41 4.80
CA ALA A 101 -8.27 22.54 5.53
C ALA A 101 -9.28 23.20 6.47
N THR A 102 -10.58 22.90 6.31
CA THR A 102 -11.62 23.44 7.19
C THR A 102 -11.68 22.67 8.51
N PRO A 103 -11.65 23.36 9.66
CA PRO A 103 -11.55 22.70 10.96
C PRO A 103 -12.75 21.81 11.24
N GLY A 104 -12.48 20.56 11.60
CA GLY A 104 -13.47 19.53 11.92
C GLY A 104 -13.93 18.67 10.75
N VAL A 105 -13.64 19.04 9.49
CA VAL A 105 -13.98 18.19 8.33
C VAL A 105 -13.11 16.93 8.31
N TYR A 106 -11.82 17.11 8.56
CA TYR A 106 -10.92 16.02 8.91
C TYR A 106 -10.61 16.15 10.41
N SER A 107 -10.79 15.06 11.17
CA SER A 107 -10.56 15.05 12.62
C SER A 107 -9.08 15.22 13.01
N GLY A 108 -8.15 15.24 12.04
CA GLY A 108 -6.70 15.29 12.27
C GLY A 108 -6.07 13.91 12.51
N ASN A 109 -6.86 12.94 12.96
CA ASN A 109 -6.38 11.59 13.25
C ASN A 109 -6.75 10.60 12.13
N PRO A 110 -5.78 9.83 11.59
CA PRO A 110 -6.08 8.82 10.58
C PRO A 110 -6.94 7.70 11.17
N TYR A 111 -7.65 6.99 10.30
CA TYR A 111 -8.48 5.85 10.71
C TYR A 111 -7.61 4.78 11.42
N PRO A 112 -7.99 4.27 12.60
CA PRO A 112 -7.10 3.44 13.42
C PRO A 112 -6.61 2.15 12.74
N PHE A 113 -7.39 1.58 11.82
CA PHE A 113 -7.06 0.32 11.18
C PHE A 113 -7.56 0.26 9.74
N GLY A 114 -6.63 0.27 8.79
CA GLY A 114 -6.93 0.21 7.36
C GLY A 114 -7.38 1.55 6.78
N ILE A 115 -8.14 1.49 5.68
CA ILE A 115 -8.60 2.68 4.95
C ILE A 115 -9.97 3.15 5.49
N ASP A 116 -10.12 4.46 5.64
CA ASP A 116 -11.37 5.06 6.10
C ASP A 116 -12.54 4.69 5.17
N PRO A 117 -13.68 4.22 5.71
CA PRO A 117 -14.85 3.82 4.92
C PRO A 117 -15.41 4.93 4.02
N ILE A 118 -15.18 6.21 4.33
CA ILE A 118 -15.66 7.35 3.51
C ILE A 118 -15.16 7.29 2.07
N TRP A 119 -13.95 6.75 1.86
CA TRP A 119 -13.36 6.63 0.54
C TRP A 119 -14.12 5.69 -0.38
N ASN A 120 -14.91 4.74 0.15
CA ASN A 120 -15.71 3.89 -0.72
C ASN A 120 -16.91 4.63 -1.34
N LEU A 121 -17.39 5.68 -0.65
CA LEU A 121 -18.49 6.55 -1.08
C LEU A 121 -17.99 7.68 -2.00
N ALA A 122 -16.73 8.06 -1.89
CA ALA A 122 -16.15 9.17 -2.64
C ALA A 122 -16.00 8.86 -4.14
N SER A 123 -16.27 9.84 -5.00
CA SER A 123 -16.10 9.71 -6.45
C SER A 123 -14.62 9.64 -6.87
N ASN A 124 -13.73 10.30 -6.12
CA ASN A 124 -12.28 10.33 -6.34
C ASN A 124 -11.52 9.16 -5.69
N LYS A 125 -12.22 8.09 -5.27
CA LYS A 125 -11.62 6.94 -4.59
C LYS A 125 -10.49 6.27 -5.36
N LEU A 126 -10.65 6.16 -6.68
CA LEU A 126 -9.67 5.52 -7.55
C LEU A 126 -8.36 6.29 -7.56
N THR A 127 -8.41 7.62 -7.61
CA THR A 127 -7.21 8.47 -7.58
C THR A 127 -6.42 8.29 -6.29
N PHE A 128 -7.11 8.28 -5.14
CA PHE A 128 -6.48 8.05 -3.84
C PHE A 128 -5.89 6.63 -3.72
N LEU A 129 -6.72 5.60 -3.98
CA LEU A 129 -6.32 4.20 -3.84
C LEU A 129 -5.22 3.80 -4.81
N ASN A 130 -5.22 4.31 -6.04
CA ASN A 130 -4.16 4.00 -7.01
C ASN A 130 -2.82 4.60 -6.58
N SER A 131 -2.81 5.86 -6.12
CA SER A 131 -1.59 6.48 -5.60
C SER A 131 -1.03 5.72 -4.41
N TYR A 132 -1.90 5.28 -3.49
CA TYR A 132 -1.53 4.47 -2.34
C TYR A 132 -1.00 3.09 -2.74
N LYS A 133 -1.74 2.36 -3.59
CA LYS A 133 -1.36 1.00 -4.04
C LYS A 133 -0.03 1.00 -4.80
N MET A 134 0.22 2.00 -5.64
CA MET A 134 1.49 2.12 -6.37
C MET A 134 2.66 2.27 -5.39
N LYS A 135 2.56 3.21 -4.44
CA LYS A 135 3.60 3.47 -3.44
C LYS A 135 3.85 2.26 -2.54
N MET A 136 2.79 1.63 -2.04
CA MET A 136 2.90 0.41 -1.22
C MET A 136 3.54 -0.75 -2.00
N SER A 137 3.22 -0.90 -3.29
CA SER A 137 3.79 -1.96 -4.14
C SER A 137 5.30 -1.77 -4.30
N VAL A 138 5.76 -0.54 -4.50
CA VAL A 138 7.20 -0.22 -4.59
C VAL A 138 7.91 -0.52 -3.26
N ILE A 139 7.33 -0.12 -2.13
CA ILE A 139 7.93 -0.39 -0.80
C ILE A 139 8.06 -1.90 -0.56
N LEU A 140 6.99 -2.66 -0.75
CA LEU A 140 7.01 -4.12 -0.55
C LEU A 140 7.98 -4.81 -1.52
N GLY A 141 8.02 -4.38 -2.78
CA GLY A 141 8.93 -4.93 -3.78
C GLY A 141 10.39 -4.74 -3.39
N ILE A 142 10.79 -3.55 -2.93
CA ILE A 142 12.17 -3.27 -2.54
C ILE A 142 12.55 -4.03 -1.28
N VAL A 143 11.66 -4.10 -0.28
CA VAL A 143 11.88 -4.91 0.93
C VAL A 143 12.08 -6.39 0.57
N GLN A 144 11.27 -6.93 -0.34
CA GLN A 144 11.40 -8.33 -0.79
C GLN A 144 12.69 -8.57 -1.58
N MET A 145 13.09 -7.64 -2.46
CA MET A 145 14.35 -7.72 -3.20
C MET A 145 15.56 -7.69 -2.25
N VAL A 146 15.58 -6.75 -1.29
CA VAL A 146 16.64 -6.66 -0.28
C VAL A 146 16.72 -7.92 0.58
N PHE A 147 15.57 -8.47 0.98
CA PHE A 147 15.53 -9.76 1.69
C PHE A 147 16.19 -10.89 0.87
N GLY A 148 15.94 -10.95 -0.44
CA GLY A 148 16.59 -11.91 -1.33
C GLY A 148 18.11 -11.77 -1.38
N VAL A 149 18.63 -10.54 -1.45
CA VAL A 149 20.08 -10.27 -1.43
C VAL A 149 20.70 -10.61 -0.07
N ILE A 150 19.99 -10.40 1.03
CA ILE A 150 20.46 -10.84 2.36
C ILE A 150 20.59 -12.38 2.43
N LEU A 151 19.70 -13.13 1.76
CA LEU A 151 19.84 -14.60 1.68
C LEU A 151 21.09 -15.02 0.89
N SER A 152 21.50 -14.26 -0.13
CA SER A 152 22.73 -14.54 -0.87
C SER A 152 23.98 -14.35 0.00
N LEU A 153 23.97 -13.39 0.93
CA LEU A 153 25.04 -13.23 1.93
C LEU A 153 25.22 -14.49 2.78
N PHE A 154 24.12 -15.03 3.33
CA PHE A 154 24.19 -16.26 4.13
C PHE A 154 24.79 -17.43 3.33
N ASN A 155 24.49 -17.49 2.03
CA ASN A 155 25.05 -18.48 1.14
C ASN A 155 26.58 -18.32 0.97
N HIS A 156 27.06 -17.10 0.74
CA HIS A 156 28.49 -16.82 0.60
C HIS A 156 29.28 -17.06 1.90
N ILE A 157 28.67 -16.78 3.05
CA ILE A 157 29.23 -17.09 4.37
C ILE A 157 29.35 -18.61 4.56
N TYR A 158 28.29 -19.36 4.25
CA TYR A 158 28.27 -20.82 4.38
C TYR A 158 29.36 -21.49 3.54
N PHE A 159 29.49 -21.10 2.27
CA PHE A 159 30.52 -21.63 1.37
C PHE A 159 31.90 -20.98 1.55
N ARG A 160 32.08 -20.09 2.54
CA ARG A 160 33.33 -19.38 2.86
C ARG A 160 33.96 -18.64 1.66
N LYS A 161 33.13 -18.13 0.74
CA LYS A 161 33.58 -17.37 -0.44
C LYS A 161 33.63 -15.88 -0.12
N THR A 162 34.64 -15.45 0.64
CA THR A 162 34.80 -14.05 1.09
C THR A 162 34.97 -13.06 -0.07
N VAL A 163 35.57 -13.49 -1.18
CA VAL A 163 35.72 -12.67 -2.39
C VAL A 163 34.36 -12.24 -2.95
N ASN A 164 33.37 -13.13 -2.97
CA ASN A 164 32.03 -12.82 -3.46
C ASN A 164 31.28 -11.86 -2.53
N ILE A 165 31.56 -11.91 -1.21
CA ILE A 165 30.97 -10.95 -0.27
C ILE A 165 31.44 -9.53 -0.62
N ILE A 166 32.74 -9.36 -0.85
CA ILE A 166 33.33 -8.03 -1.10
C ILE A 166 33.00 -7.52 -2.51
N LEU A 167 33.07 -8.38 -3.53
CA LEU A 167 32.94 -7.94 -4.93
C LEU A 167 31.51 -8.00 -5.48
N GLN A 168 30.63 -8.81 -4.90
CA GLN A 168 29.24 -8.96 -5.37
C GLN A 168 28.26 -8.38 -4.36
N PHE A 169 28.21 -8.90 -3.14
CA PHE A 169 27.18 -8.52 -2.16
C PHE A 169 27.28 -7.05 -1.73
N ILE A 170 28.48 -6.56 -1.39
CA ILE A 170 28.64 -5.17 -0.91
C ILE A 170 28.25 -4.15 -2.00
N PRO A 171 28.77 -4.21 -3.25
CA PRO A 171 28.37 -3.29 -4.29
C PRO A 171 26.88 -3.36 -4.64
N GLU A 172 26.32 -4.58 -4.70
CA GLU A 172 24.90 -4.80 -4.98
C GLU A 172 24.00 -4.17 -3.91
N MET A 173 24.32 -4.37 -2.63
CA MET A 173 23.58 -3.77 -1.52
C MET A 173 23.66 -2.25 -1.50
N ILE A 174 24.86 -1.68 -1.71
CA ILE A 174 25.04 -0.22 -1.76
C ILE A 174 24.23 0.35 -2.92
N PHE A 175 24.30 -0.24 -4.10
CA PHE A 175 23.57 0.23 -5.28
C PHE A 175 22.05 0.24 -5.05
N ILE A 176 21.49 -0.86 -4.54
CA ILE A 176 20.04 -0.97 -4.30
C ILE A 176 19.59 0.01 -3.21
N LEU A 177 20.34 0.13 -2.10
CA LEU A 177 19.99 1.04 -1.01
C LEU A 177 20.09 2.50 -1.42
N CYS A 178 21.12 2.89 -2.18
CA CYS A 178 21.30 4.27 -2.62
C CYS A 178 20.21 4.73 -3.60
N LEU A 179 19.77 3.87 -4.54
CA LEU A 179 18.76 4.25 -5.52
C LEU A 179 17.34 3.97 -5.03
N PHE A 180 17.05 2.71 -4.77
CA PHE A 180 15.70 2.26 -4.45
C PHE A 180 15.39 2.44 -2.96
N GLY A 181 16.37 2.27 -2.07
CA GLY A 181 16.20 2.61 -0.65
C GLY A 181 15.91 4.10 -0.46
N TYR A 182 16.60 4.98 -1.20
CA TYR A 182 16.30 6.42 -1.20
C TYR A 182 14.90 6.74 -1.74
N LEU A 183 14.43 6.04 -2.77
CA LEU A 183 13.05 6.17 -3.26
C LEU A 183 12.02 5.84 -2.16
N VAL A 184 12.22 4.74 -1.41
CA VAL A 184 11.36 4.37 -0.28
C VAL A 184 11.39 5.45 0.80
N PHE A 185 12.57 5.97 1.12
CA PHE A 185 12.73 7.07 2.06
C PHE A 185 11.92 8.30 1.63
N MET A 186 12.01 8.72 0.37
CA MET A 186 11.24 9.87 -0.14
C MET A 186 9.73 9.67 -0.02
N VAL A 187 9.23 8.45 -0.24
CA VAL A 187 7.80 8.12 -0.11
C VAL A 187 7.34 8.27 1.35
N ILE A 188 8.08 7.68 2.29
CA ILE A 188 7.76 7.74 3.72
C ILE A 188 7.89 9.17 4.25
N PHE A 189 8.95 9.88 3.87
CA PHE A 189 9.17 11.27 4.25
C PHE A 189 8.01 12.17 3.78
N LYS A 190 7.57 11.98 2.54
CA LYS A 190 6.42 12.72 1.99
C LYS A 190 5.14 12.45 2.78
N TRP A 191 4.89 11.21 3.22
CA TRP A 191 3.73 10.86 4.04
C TRP A 191 3.77 11.49 5.44
N CYS A 192 4.96 11.71 6.01
CA CYS A 192 5.09 12.25 7.36
C CYS A 192 5.07 13.79 7.44
N GLN A 193 5.58 14.48 6.41
CA GLN A 193 5.84 15.93 6.47
C GLN A 193 4.79 16.81 5.79
N TYR A 194 4.12 16.30 4.75
CA TYR A 194 3.18 17.11 4.00
C TYR A 194 1.77 16.98 4.56
N ASP A 195 1.29 18.07 5.14
CA ASP A 195 -0.07 18.20 5.62
C ASP A 195 -0.95 18.98 4.62
N VAL A 196 -2.24 19.01 4.89
CA VAL A 196 -3.29 19.68 4.12
C VAL A 196 -2.96 21.14 3.85
N HIS A 197 -2.41 21.85 4.84
CA HIS A 197 -2.09 23.27 4.73
C HIS A 197 -0.95 23.56 3.73
N MET A 198 -0.06 22.60 3.49
CA MET A 198 1.07 22.71 2.56
C MET A 198 0.81 22.02 1.21
N SER A 199 -0.44 21.59 0.97
CA SER A 199 -0.80 20.74 -0.17
C SER A 199 -0.61 21.38 -1.55
N GLN A 200 -0.58 22.72 -1.62
CA GLN A 200 -0.45 23.45 -2.89
C GLN A 200 0.95 23.32 -3.53
N HIS A 201 1.99 23.05 -2.73
CA HIS A 201 3.39 23.02 -3.19
C HIS A 201 4.00 21.62 -3.05
N VAL A 202 3.17 20.58 -3.15
CA VAL A 202 3.61 19.19 -2.93
C VAL A 202 4.37 18.67 -4.16
N PRO A 203 5.65 18.31 -4.03
CA PRO A 203 6.44 17.84 -5.16
C PRO A 203 6.08 16.43 -5.64
N SER A 204 6.38 16.14 -6.90
CA SER A 204 6.22 14.80 -7.49
C SER A 204 7.47 13.96 -7.25
N ILE A 205 7.33 12.86 -6.50
CA ILE A 205 8.43 11.92 -6.22
C ILE A 205 9.03 11.36 -7.51
N LEU A 206 8.18 11.09 -8.52
CA LEU A 206 8.62 10.54 -9.79
C LEU A 206 9.55 11.52 -10.53
N ILE A 207 9.19 12.80 -10.55
CA ILE A 207 10.01 13.83 -11.22
C ILE A 207 11.33 14.03 -10.47
N HIS A 208 11.31 14.09 -9.13
CA HIS A 208 12.54 14.12 -8.32
C HIS A 208 13.46 12.93 -8.61
N PHE A 209 12.89 11.74 -8.76
CA PHE A 209 13.67 10.54 -9.06
C PHE A 209 14.27 10.57 -10.47
N ILE A 210 13.51 11.04 -11.47
CA ILE A 210 14.02 11.22 -12.84
C ILE A 210 15.14 12.27 -12.88
N ASN A 211 14.91 13.42 -12.25
CA ASN A 211 15.86 14.53 -12.23
C ASN A 211 17.16 14.19 -11.50
N MET A 212 17.14 13.25 -10.55
CA MET A 212 18.36 12.73 -9.91
C MET A 212 19.32 12.09 -10.93
N PHE A 213 18.80 11.38 -11.93
CA PHE A 213 19.63 10.76 -12.98
C PHE A 213 19.97 11.71 -14.13
N LEU A 214 19.08 12.67 -14.43
CA LEU A 214 19.34 13.68 -15.47
C LEU A 214 20.16 14.88 -14.96
N PHE A 215 20.44 14.95 -13.66
CA PHE A 215 21.11 16.09 -13.02
C PHE A 215 20.44 17.45 -13.30
N ASN A 216 19.12 17.46 -13.49
CA ASN A 216 18.35 18.67 -13.77
C ASN A 216 17.62 19.16 -12.51
N TYR A 217 18.24 20.10 -11.79
CA TYR A 217 17.74 20.61 -10.51
C TYR A 217 17.14 22.02 -10.59
N ALA A 218 17.03 22.59 -11.80
CA ALA A 218 16.64 23.99 -12.02
C ALA A 218 15.14 24.19 -12.29
N ASP A 219 14.31 23.16 -12.15
CA ASP A 219 12.88 23.23 -12.47
C ASP A 219 12.08 23.92 -11.34
N PRO A 220 11.55 25.15 -11.56
CA PRO A 220 10.82 25.89 -10.53
C PRO A 220 9.46 25.27 -10.18
N SER A 221 8.97 24.32 -10.98
CA SER A 221 7.69 23.65 -10.74
C SER A 221 7.75 22.60 -9.62
N ASN A 222 8.96 22.14 -9.24
CA ASN A 222 9.12 21.01 -8.33
C ASN A 222 10.02 21.37 -7.13
N VAL A 223 9.38 21.87 -6.07
CA VAL A 223 10.04 22.34 -4.83
C VAL A 223 10.82 21.19 -4.14
N PRO A 224 11.97 21.46 -3.51
CA PRO A 224 12.68 20.45 -2.73
C PRO A 224 11.84 19.89 -1.57
N LEU A 225 11.92 18.57 -1.35
CA LEU A 225 11.27 17.84 -0.27
C LEU A 225 11.79 18.23 1.12
N TYR A 226 13.11 18.44 1.27
CA TYR A 226 13.73 18.77 2.56
C TYR A 226 14.91 19.74 2.40
N LYS A 227 15.32 20.37 3.50
CA LYS A 227 16.45 21.31 3.52
C LYS A 227 17.75 20.58 3.14
N HIS A 228 18.52 21.14 2.21
CA HIS A 228 19.76 20.57 1.66
C HIS A 228 19.58 19.32 0.77
N GLN A 229 18.44 19.17 0.10
CA GLN A 229 18.25 18.08 -0.87
C GLN A 229 19.16 18.20 -2.10
N VAL A 230 19.49 19.43 -2.51
CA VAL A 230 20.48 19.71 -3.55
C VAL A 230 21.58 20.53 -2.90
N CYS A 231 22.84 20.16 -3.11
CA CYS A 231 23.95 21.05 -2.78
C CYS A 231 23.84 22.26 -3.71
N SER A 232 23.42 23.40 -3.18
CA SER A 232 23.61 24.68 -3.84
C SER A 232 25.12 24.91 -3.91
N CYS A 233 25.72 24.70 -5.09
CA CYS A 233 27.03 25.23 -5.41
C CYS A 233 26.93 26.75 -5.64
#